data_AF-A0A4U0ZQ78-F1
#
_entry.id   AF-A0A4U0ZQ78-F1
#
_cell.length_a   1.000
_cell.length_b   1.000
_cell.length_c   1.000
_cell.angle_alpha   90.00
_cell.angle_beta   90.00
_cell.angle_gamma   90.00
#
_symmetry.space_group_name_H-M   'P 1'
#
loop_
_entity.id
_entity.type
_entity.pdbx_description
1 polymer ?
#
loop_
_entity_poly.entity_id
_entity_poly.type
_entity_poly.pdbx_seq_one_letter_code
_entity_poly.pdbx_strand_id
1 'polypeptide(L)'
;MKTDKSKRRFFKKLQKKISGAQEDKSVATQQLAGEEMQHMLELFEAVKRNPGHLTGWDFDRAFDFIERYPDTGQAEILIGQMYATTGTQLKGLSYASAVKVIERMPGHAGTDSIIKGMYKIEEDYIEELRSDVIAQMLTIIPDHPLAEQLTTALARKNLTNAYDFITANPDNVYTRTLIKAMFDRDPNIAILLLQEKLDHPQVTSIFDGIYNITDEKSLKKLTPNAIIFILEVAPDHPKVKEMLEIMVESNYVKAYDFAMTHPDHSLVEDLKKYIITRKPELKTLFDNRQ
;
A
#
# COMPACT_ATOMS: atom_id res chain seq x y z
N MET A 1 32.82 -33.66 22.32
CA MET A 1 31.40 -33.26 22.29
C MET A 1 30.61 -34.10 23.29
N LYS A 2 30.15 -33.50 24.40
CA LYS A 2 29.14 -34.11 25.29
C LYS A 2 27.84 -33.36 25.05
N THR A 3 26.85 -34.01 24.44
CA THR A 3 25.49 -33.48 24.32
C THR A 3 24.61 -34.04 25.43
N ASP A 4 23.98 -33.11 26.13
CA ASP A 4 23.21 -33.29 27.36
C ASP A 4 21.86 -34.00 27.11
N LYS A 5 21.57 -35.04 27.89
CA LYS A 5 20.38 -35.91 27.79
C LYS A 5 19.17 -35.40 28.60
N SER A 6 19.26 -34.20 29.20
CA SER A 6 18.23 -33.68 30.11
C SER A 6 16.95 -33.19 29.40
N LYS A 7 17.03 -32.59 28.21
CA LYS A 7 15.85 -31.99 27.52
C LYS A 7 14.87 -32.99 26.88
N ARG A 8 15.30 -34.24 26.59
CA ARG A 8 14.42 -35.27 26.00
C ARG A 8 13.42 -35.90 26.98
N ARG A 9 13.59 -35.71 28.30
CA ARG A 9 12.68 -36.27 29.32
C ARG A 9 11.48 -35.39 29.62
N PHE A 10 11.53 -34.08 29.34
CA PHE A 10 10.40 -33.18 29.59
C PHE A 10 9.28 -33.34 28.54
N PHE A 11 9.61 -33.52 27.26
CA PHE A 11 8.62 -33.71 26.18
C PHE A 11 7.88 -35.05 26.24
N LYS A 12 8.46 -36.09 26.86
CA LYS A 12 7.77 -37.39 27.04
C LYS A 12 6.73 -37.39 28.16
N LYS A 13 6.76 -36.44 29.09
CA LYS A 13 5.77 -36.35 30.19
C LYS A 13 4.51 -35.57 29.81
N LEU A 14 4.55 -34.69 28.81
CA LEU A 14 3.34 -34.06 28.27
C LEU A 14 2.56 -34.98 27.32
N GLN A 15 3.23 -35.84 26.55
CA GLN A 15 2.55 -36.78 25.65
C GLN A 15 1.80 -37.92 26.37
N LYS A 16 2.10 -38.20 27.64
CA LYS A 16 1.49 -39.31 28.39
C LYS A 16 0.23 -38.94 29.19
N LYS A 17 -0.18 -37.67 29.20
CA LYS A 17 -1.41 -37.20 29.86
C LYS A 17 -2.57 -36.89 28.90
N ILE A 18 -2.38 -37.10 27.59
CA ILE A 18 -3.43 -36.91 26.57
C ILE A 18 -3.91 -38.27 25.99
N SER A 19 -3.32 -39.39 26.41
CA SER A 19 -3.75 -40.73 25.98
C SER A 19 -4.68 -41.40 27.01
N GLY A 20 -5.76 -40.71 27.38
CA GLY A 20 -6.70 -41.16 28.40
C GLY A 20 -8.10 -40.59 28.21
N ALA A 21 -8.57 -40.54 26.96
CA ALA A 21 -9.97 -40.38 26.58
C ALA A 21 -10.04 -40.73 25.09
N GLN A 22 -10.12 -42.02 24.79
CA GLN A 22 -10.36 -42.52 23.45
C GLN A 22 -11.85 -42.86 23.40
N GLU A 23 -12.62 -42.02 22.71
CA GLU A 23 -13.76 -42.40 21.88
C GLU A 23 -14.27 -41.13 21.14
N ASP A 24 -14.35 -41.23 19.82
CA ASP A 24 -15.03 -40.34 18.86
C ASP A 24 -14.48 -38.97 18.43
N LYS A 25 -13.14 -38.75 18.39
CA LYS A 25 -12.56 -37.61 17.62
C LYS A 25 -11.50 -37.97 16.60
N SER A 26 -10.86 -39.14 16.66
CA SER A 26 -9.75 -39.49 15.76
C SER A 26 -10.19 -39.79 14.33
N VAL A 27 -11.41 -40.30 14.12
CA VAL A 27 -11.94 -40.60 12.78
C VAL A 27 -12.32 -39.30 12.06
N ALA A 28 -12.93 -38.34 12.75
CA ALA A 28 -13.26 -37.04 12.18
C ALA A 28 -12.01 -36.22 11.81
N THR A 29 -10.95 -36.22 12.62
CA THR A 29 -9.72 -35.47 12.31
C THR A 29 -8.91 -36.11 11.17
N GLN A 30 -8.94 -37.45 11.02
CA GLN A 30 -8.32 -38.14 9.87
C GLN A 30 -9.14 -38.05 8.58
N GLN A 31 -10.48 -38.05 8.67
CA GLN A 31 -11.37 -37.81 7.54
C GLN A 31 -11.24 -36.37 7.01
N LEU A 32 -11.20 -35.37 7.91
CA LEU A 32 -10.97 -33.98 7.53
C LEU A 32 -9.60 -33.79 6.86
N ALA A 33 -8.55 -34.46 7.34
CA ALA A 33 -7.22 -34.44 6.69
C ALA A 33 -7.21 -35.16 5.33
N GLY A 34 -8.01 -36.21 5.16
CA GLY A 34 -8.17 -36.93 3.89
C GLY A 34 -8.97 -36.15 2.85
N GLU A 35 -10.05 -35.48 3.27
CA GLU A 35 -10.87 -34.60 2.43
C GLU A 35 -10.08 -33.36 1.99
N GLU A 36 -9.30 -32.76 2.89
CA GLU A 36 -8.42 -31.64 2.56
C GLU A 36 -7.32 -32.05 1.57
N MET A 37 -6.72 -33.23 1.74
CA MET A 37 -5.74 -33.77 0.81
C MET A 37 -6.36 -34.08 -0.57
N GLN A 38 -7.56 -34.64 -0.61
CA GLN A 38 -8.28 -34.92 -1.86
C GLN A 38 -8.62 -33.61 -2.58
N HIS A 39 -9.14 -32.62 -1.86
CA HIS A 39 -9.43 -31.30 -2.41
C HIS A 39 -8.17 -30.58 -2.91
N MET A 40 -7.03 -30.72 -2.23
CA MET A 40 -5.74 -30.20 -2.71
C MET A 40 -5.34 -30.85 -4.05
N LEU A 41 -5.45 -32.17 -4.18
CA LEU A 41 -5.13 -32.86 -5.45
C LEU A 41 -6.05 -32.42 -6.59
N GLU A 42 -7.34 -32.21 -6.32
CA GLU A 42 -8.29 -31.69 -7.31
C GLU A 42 -7.91 -30.27 -7.76
N LEU A 43 -7.51 -29.41 -6.83
CA LEU A 43 -7.02 -28.06 -7.17
C LEU A 43 -5.73 -28.09 -7.98
N PHE A 44 -4.80 -28.98 -7.65
CA PHE A 44 -3.54 -29.16 -8.39
C PHE A 44 -3.80 -29.59 -9.84
N GLU A 45 -4.66 -30.58 -10.06
CA GLU A 45 -5.02 -31.00 -11.42
C GLU A 45 -5.77 -29.89 -12.17
N ALA A 46 -6.63 -29.14 -11.48
CA ALA A 46 -7.36 -28.01 -12.06
C ALA A 46 -6.49 -26.82 -12.49
N VAL A 47 -5.24 -26.72 -12.00
CA VAL A 47 -4.28 -25.70 -12.48
C VAL A 47 -4.06 -25.85 -13.99
N LYS A 48 -3.97 -27.09 -14.49
CA LYS A 48 -3.71 -27.37 -15.91
C LYS A 48 -5.02 -27.44 -16.69
N ARG A 49 -5.41 -26.35 -17.34
CA ARG A 49 -6.64 -26.33 -18.16
C ARG A 49 -6.51 -27.14 -19.45
N ASN A 50 -5.28 -27.34 -19.94
CA ASN A 50 -4.97 -28.10 -21.14
C ASN A 50 -4.01 -29.25 -20.82
N PRO A 51 -4.21 -30.45 -21.41
CA PRO A 51 -3.24 -31.53 -21.28
C PRO A 51 -1.90 -31.12 -21.91
N GLY A 52 -0.83 -31.11 -21.10
CA GLY A 52 0.52 -30.73 -21.54
C GLY A 52 1.30 -29.92 -20.50
N HIS A 53 2.11 -28.97 -20.99
CA HIS A 53 2.92 -28.05 -20.19
C HIS A 53 2.11 -26.83 -19.74
N LEU A 54 2.50 -26.23 -18.61
CA LEU A 54 1.91 -24.97 -18.15
C LEU A 54 2.13 -23.86 -19.18
N THR A 55 1.10 -23.05 -19.39
CA THR A 55 1.14 -21.83 -20.22
C THR A 55 0.86 -20.60 -19.36
N GLY A 56 1.07 -19.39 -19.91
CA GLY A 56 0.82 -18.14 -19.18
C GLY A 56 -0.58 -18.04 -18.58
N TRP A 57 -1.60 -18.63 -19.22
CA TRP A 57 -2.99 -18.69 -18.73
C TRP A 57 -3.19 -19.52 -17.45
N ASP A 58 -2.21 -20.36 -17.10
CA ASP A 58 -2.28 -21.24 -15.95
C ASP A 58 -1.56 -20.65 -14.72
N PHE A 59 -0.77 -19.57 -14.90
CA PHE A 59 0.09 -19.02 -13.85
C PHE A 59 -0.67 -18.44 -12.67
N ASP A 60 -1.80 -17.75 -12.90
CA ASP A 60 -2.60 -17.21 -11.80
C ASP A 60 -3.06 -18.33 -10.86
N ARG A 61 -3.61 -19.42 -11.43
CA ARG A 61 -4.04 -20.60 -10.68
C ARG A 61 -2.88 -21.35 -10.04
N ALA A 62 -1.73 -21.40 -10.71
CA ALA A 62 -0.53 -22.03 -10.17
C ALA A 62 -0.03 -21.26 -8.94
N PHE A 63 0.05 -19.93 -9.01
CA PHE A 63 0.42 -19.10 -7.86
C PHE A 63 -0.59 -19.20 -6.72
N ASP A 64 -1.90 -19.17 -7.01
CA ASP A 64 -2.94 -19.32 -5.99
C ASP A 64 -2.82 -20.66 -5.26
N PHE A 65 -2.53 -21.74 -6.00
CA PHE A 65 -2.27 -23.05 -5.41
C PHE A 65 -1.02 -23.04 -4.52
N ILE A 66 0.10 -22.52 -5.02
CA ILE A 66 1.38 -22.49 -4.30
C ILE A 66 1.26 -21.65 -3.02
N GLU A 67 0.53 -20.53 -3.06
CA GLU A 67 0.29 -19.69 -1.89
C GLU A 67 -0.57 -20.39 -0.83
N ARG A 68 -1.48 -21.25 -1.25
CA ARG A 68 -2.36 -22.02 -0.36
C ARG A 68 -1.68 -23.26 0.22
N TYR A 69 -0.79 -23.90 -0.54
CA TYR A 69 -0.15 -25.17 -0.17
C TYR A 69 1.39 -25.15 -0.39
N PRO A 70 2.13 -24.22 0.23
CA PRO A 70 3.53 -23.93 -0.11
C PRO A 70 4.49 -25.10 0.16
N ASP A 71 4.24 -25.89 1.20
CA ASP A 71 5.15 -26.95 1.66
C ASP A 71 4.83 -28.33 1.07
N THR A 72 4.09 -28.36 -0.05
CA THR A 72 3.67 -29.62 -0.70
C THR A 72 4.55 -29.95 -1.90
N GLY A 73 4.76 -31.25 -2.17
CA GLY A 73 5.47 -31.68 -3.38
C GLY A 73 4.77 -31.24 -4.66
N GLN A 74 3.44 -31.05 -4.63
CA GLN A 74 2.65 -30.49 -5.72
C GLN A 74 3.04 -29.04 -6.03
N ALA A 75 3.27 -28.21 -5.00
CA ALA A 75 3.76 -26.85 -5.19
C ALA A 75 5.17 -26.85 -5.79
N GLU A 76 6.08 -27.72 -5.32
CA GLU A 76 7.41 -27.88 -5.91
C GLU A 76 7.34 -28.28 -7.40
N ILE A 77 6.43 -29.19 -7.76
CA ILE A 77 6.20 -29.61 -9.14
C ILE A 77 5.72 -28.43 -10.00
N LEU A 78 4.76 -27.64 -9.52
CA LEU A 78 4.28 -26.46 -10.25
C LEU A 78 5.39 -25.44 -10.43
N ILE A 79 6.17 -25.14 -9.39
CA ILE A 79 7.31 -24.23 -9.48
C ILE A 79 8.31 -24.70 -10.54
N GLY A 80 8.67 -26.00 -10.53
CA GLY A 80 9.57 -26.58 -11.53
C GLY A 80 9.02 -26.49 -12.96
N GLN A 81 7.71 -26.72 -13.14
CA GLN A 81 7.05 -26.58 -14.44
C GLN A 81 6.99 -25.12 -14.90
N MET A 82 6.76 -24.18 -13.99
CA MET A 82 6.78 -22.74 -14.29
C MET A 82 8.17 -22.31 -14.75
N TYR A 83 9.25 -22.70 -14.05
CA TYR A 83 10.63 -22.41 -14.47
C TYR A 83 11.00 -22.98 -15.83
N ALA A 84 10.39 -24.10 -16.21
CA ALA A 84 10.61 -24.73 -17.51
C ALA A 84 9.89 -24.01 -18.67
N THR A 85 9.06 -23.00 -18.39
CA THR A 85 8.37 -22.24 -19.45
C THR A 85 9.30 -21.28 -20.18
N THR A 86 9.05 -21.13 -21.49
CA THR A 86 9.77 -20.25 -22.39
C THR A 86 8.90 -19.05 -22.80
N GLY A 87 9.50 -18.03 -23.42
CA GLY A 87 8.77 -16.80 -23.80
C GLY A 87 7.53 -17.03 -24.68
N THR A 88 7.51 -18.09 -25.51
CA THR A 88 6.31 -18.44 -26.32
C THR A 88 5.19 -19.05 -25.49
N GLN A 89 5.54 -19.79 -24.43
CA GLN A 89 4.60 -20.42 -23.50
C GLN A 89 4.01 -19.41 -22.50
N LEU A 90 4.69 -18.27 -22.29
CA LEU A 90 4.20 -17.17 -21.46
C LEU A 90 3.11 -16.30 -22.14
N LYS A 91 2.70 -16.62 -23.37
CA LYS A 91 1.52 -15.97 -23.97
C LYS A 91 0.29 -16.18 -23.08
N GLY A 92 -0.46 -15.10 -22.83
CA GLY A 92 -1.62 -15.12 -21.94
C GLY A 92 -1.29 -14.97 -20.46
N LEU A 93 -0.03 -14.72 -20.11
CA LEU A 93 0.36 -14.37 -18.73
C LEU A 93 -0.28 -13.03 -18.34
N SER A 94 -1.01 -13.02 -17.23
CA SER A 94 -1.56 -11.79 -16.66
C SER A 94 -0.44 -10.88 -16.13
N TYR A 95 -0.67 -9.57 -16.06
CA TYR A 95 0.31 -8.65 -15.48
C TYR A 95 0.58 -8.93 -13.99
N ALA A 96 -0.43 -9.39 -13.26
CA ALA A 96 -0.27 -9.79 -11.86
C ALA A 96 0.67 -10.99 -11.71
N SER A 97 0.47 -12.02 -12.53
CA SER A 97 1.39 -13.17 -12.57
C SER A 97 2.77 -12.79 -13.11
N ALA A 98 2.85 -11.90 -14.09
CA ALA A 98 4.13 -11.38 -14.61
C ALA A 98 4.98 -10.74 -13.51
N VAL A 99 4.39 -9.88 -12.68
CA VAL A 99 5.05 -9.32 -11.50
C VAL A 99 5.51 -10.43 -10.55
N LYS A 100 4.63 -11.37 -10.20
CA LYS A 100 4.97 -12.49 -9.29
C LYS A 100 6.13 -13.35 -9.84
N VAL A 101 6.20 -13.58 -11.14
CA VAL A 101 7.32 -14.31 -11.76
C VAL A 101 8.63 -13.55 -11.55
N ILE A 102 8.64 -12.24 -11.84
CA ILE A 102 9.85 -11.42 -11.69
C ILE A 102 10.31 -11.38 -10.22
N GLU A 103 9.38 -11.23 -9.27
CA GLU A 103 9.70 -11.13 -7.84
C GLU A 103 10.12 -12.47 -7.22
N ARG A 104 9.39 -13.55 -7.52
CA ARG A 104 9.49 -14.81 -6.77
C ARG A 104 10.26 -15.90 -7.50
N MET A 105 10.54 -15.70 -8.79
CA MET A 105 11.25 -16.68 -9.62
C MET A 105 12.52 -16.07 -10.24
N PRO A 106 13.52 -15.71 -9.41
CA PRO A 106 14.76 -15.14 -9.91
C PRO A 106 15.46 -16.11 -10.88
N GLY A 107 15.91 -15.59 -12.02
CA GLY A 107 16.55 -16.39 -13.06
C GLY A 107 15.59 -17.12 -14.02
N HIS A 108 14.28 -16.85 -13.95
CA HIS A 108 13.34 -17.37 -14.93
C HIS A 108 13.74 -16.96 -16.36
N ALA A 109 13.84 -17.93 -17.29
CA ALA A 109 14.35 -17.68 -18.65
C ALA A 109 13.46 -16.73 -19.48
N GLY A 110 12.19 -16.59 -19.09
CA GLY A 110 11.23 -15.69 -19.72
C GLY A 110 11.26 -14.23 -19.24
N THR A 111 12.06 -13.87 -18.23
CA THR A 111 12.02 -12.52 -17.59
C THR A 111 12.12 -11.38 -18.59
N ASP A 112 13.08 -11.42 -19.53
CA ASP A 112 13.22 -10.38 -20.55
C ASP A 112 11.99 -10.25 -21.45
N SER A 113 11.33 -11.37 -21.75
CA SER A 113 10.10 -11.37 -22.56
C SER A 113 8.93 -10.77 -21.79
N ILE A 114 8.85 -11.03 -20.48
CA ILE A 114 7.85 -10.45 -19.59
C ILE A 114 8.02 -8.93 -19.52
N ILE A 115 9.23 -8.46 -19.26
CA ILE A 115 9.55 -7.04 -19.18
C ILE A 115 9.21 -6.35 -20.52
N LYS A 116 9.61 -6.94 -21.66
CA LYS A 116 9.24 -6.44 -23.00
C LYS A 116 7.72 -6.39 -23.24
N GLY A 117 6.97 -7.31 -22.63
CA GLY A 117 5.50 -7.28 -22.65
C GLY A 117 4.95 -6.14 -21.82
N MET A 118 5.48 -5.94 -20.61
CA MET A 118 5.12 -4.83 -19.73
C MET A 118 5.31 -3.46 -20.37
N TYR A 119 6.42 -3.26 -21.10
CA TYR A 119 6.68 -2.05 -21.90
C TYR A 119 5.63 -1.73 -22.97
N LYS A 120 4.85 -2.73 -23.39
CA LYS A 120 3.86 -2.62 -24.47
C LYS A 120 2.43 -2.51 -23.95
N ILE A 121 2.26 -2.32 -22.65
CA ILE A 121 0.93 -2.06 -22.10
C ILE A 121 0.31 -0.84 -22.77
N GLU A 122 -0.98 -0.94 -23.09
CA GLU A 122 -1.76 0.13 -23.69
C GLU A 122 -2.38 1.01 -22.58
N GLU A 123 -2.59 2.29 -22.88
CA GLU A 123 -3.05 3.26 -21.87
C GLU A 123 -4.40 2.89 -21.24
N ASP A 124 -5.31 2.37 -22.04
CA ASP A 124 -6.64 1.89 -21.61
C ASP A 124 -6.52 0.73 -20.61
N TYR A 125 -5.54 -0.14 -20.79
CA TYR A 125 -5.33 -1.28 -19.90
C TYR A 125 -4.75 -0.90 -18.53
N ILE A 126 -4.10 0.27 -18.40
CA ILE A 126 -3.59 0.76 -17.10
C ILE A 126 -4.74 0.94 -16.10
N GLU A 127 -5.93 1.33 -16.56
CA GLU A 127 -7.12 1.46 -15.72
C GLU A 127 -7.63 0.13 -15.15
N GLU A 128 -7.29 -0.99 -15.77
CA GLU A 128 -7.67 -2.33 -15.29
C GLU A 128 -6.65 -2.90 -14.29
N LEU A 129 -5.41 -2.39 -14.31
CA LEU A 129 -4.37 -2.88 -13.42
C LEU A 129 -4.70 -2.61 -11.94
N ARG A 130 -4.28 -3.53 -11.07
CA ARG A 130 -4.29 -3.31 -9.63
C ARG A 130 -3.15 -2.38 -9.21
N SER A 131 -3.31 -1.70 -8.07
CA SER A 131 -2.32 -0.73 -7.59
C SER A 131 -0.97 -1.35 -7.23
N ASP A 132 -0.95 -2.58 -6.71
CA ASP A 132 0.27 -3.33 -6.43
C ASP A 132 1.06 -3.68 -7.72
N VAL A 133 0.35 -4.08 -8.78
CA VAL A 133 0.95 -4.36 -10.08
C VAL A 133 1.58 -3.10 -10.68
N ILE A 134 0.87 -1.96 -10.61
CA ILE A 134 1.39 -0.68 -11.11
C ILE A 134 2.65 -0.27 -10.33
N ALA A 135 2.63 -0.36 -9.00
CA ALA A 135 3.79 -0.03 -8.18
C ALA A 135 5.01 -0.87 -8.57
N GLN A 136 4.82 -2.18 -8.78
CA GLN A 136 5.92 -3.05 -9.20
C GLN A 136 6.40 -2.77 -10.63
N MET A 137 5.49 -2.44 -11.56
CA MET A 137 5.90 -2.01 -12.90
C MET A 137 6.79 -0.77 -12.85
N LEU A 138 6.46 0.23 -12.02
CA LEU A 138 7.26 1.43 -11.83
C LEU A 138 8.64 1.16 -11.18
N THR A 139 8.74 0.11 -10.36
CA THR A 139 10.03 -0.34 -9.76
C THR A 139 10.88 -1.10 -10.77
N ILE A 140 10.27 -2.03 -11.53
CA ILE A 140 10.98 -2.90 -12.48
C ILE A 140 11.40 -2.12 -13.73
N ILE A 141 10.59 -1.13 -14.14
CA ILE A 141 10.75 -0.38 -15.40
C ILE A 141 10.75 1.13 -15.11
N PRO A 142 11.87 1.69 -14.63
CA PRO A 142 11.98 3.10 -14.22
C PRO A 142 11.99 4.08 -15.40
N ASP A 143 11.95 3.60 -16.64
CA ASP A 143 11.92 4.38 -17.88
C ASP A 143 10.73 4.01 -18.77
N HIS A 144 9.63 3.56 -18.16
CA HIS A 144 8.41 3.18 -18.87
C HIS A 144 7.83 4.36 -19.68
N PRO A 145 7.45 4.17 -20.96
CA PRO A 145 6.94 5.26 -21.80
C PRO A 145 5.62 5.87 -21.29
N LEU A 146 4.82 5.07 -20.59
CA LEU A 146 3.56 5.48 -19.96
C LEU A 146 3.70 5.75 -18.45
N ALA A 147 4.87 6.21 -18.00
CA ALA A 147 5.14 6.44 -16.58
C ALA A 147 4.17 7.42 -15.92
N GLU A 148 3.79 8.49 -16.62
CA GLU A 148 2.86 9.49 -16.08
C GLU A 148 1.47 8.89 -15.84
N GLN A 149 1.00 8.06 -16.78
CA GLN A 149 -0.27 7.36 -16.69
C GLN A 149 -0.23 6.33 -15.55
N LEU A 150 0.86 5.57 -15.43
CA LEU A 150 1.05 4.58 -14.36
C LEU A 150 1.11 5.26 -12.97
N THR A 151 1.89 6.32 -12.80
CA THR A 151 1.99 7.06 -11.52
C THR A 151 0.66 7.68 -11.13
N THR A 152 -0.04 8.30 -12.08
CA THR A 152 -1.38 8.86 -11.86
C THR A 152 -2.38 7.77 -11.50
N ALA A 153 -2.35 6.63 -12.19
CA ALA A 153 -3.23 5.50 -11.89
C ALA A 153 -2.95 4.89 -10.50
N LEU A 154 -1.68 4.76 -10.11
CA LEU A 154 -1.29 4.32 -8.76
C LEU A 154 -1.89 5.24 -7.71
N ALA A 155 -1.64 6.55 -7.83
CA ALA A 155 -2.17 7.55 -6.91
C ALA A 155 -3.70 7.53 -6.89
N ARG A 156 -4.40 7.40 -8.04
CA ARG A 156 -5.87 7.33 -8.20
C ARG A 156 -6.53 6.08 -7.71
N LYS A 157 -5.84 4.94 -7.71
CA LYS A 157 -6.38 3.67 -7.23
C LYS A 157 -6.21 3.56 -5.72
N ASN A 158 -4.99 3.73 -5.22
CA ASN A 158 -4.70 3.51 -3.81
C ASN A 158 -3.58 4.44 -3.31
N LEU A 159 -3.95 5.44 -2.49
CA LEU A 159 -3.00 6.38 -1.90
C LEU A 159 -2.05 5.73 -0.91
N THR A 160 -2.46 4.67 -0.21
CA THR A 160 -1.59 3.91 0.68
C THR A 160 -0.49 3.22 -0.11
N ASN A 161 -0.82 2.53 -1.21
CA ASN A 161 0.21 1.92 -2.06
C ASN A 161 1.13 2.97 -2.70
N ALA A 162 0.60 4.14 -3.07
CA ALA A 162 1.42 5.24 -3.56
C ALA A 162 2.41 5.74 -2.50
N TYR A 163 1.95 5.89 -1.26
CA TYR A 163 2.78 6.24 -0.11
C TYR A 163 3.84 5.18 0.20
N ASP A 164 3.46 3.90 0.19
CA ASP A 164 4.39 2.78 0.40
C ASP A 164 5.49 2.78 -0.67
N PHE A 165 5.12 3.05 -1.94
CA PHE A 165 6.08 3.18 -3.03
C PHE A 165 7.07 4.33 -2.79
N ILE A 166 6.59 5.52 -2.43
CA ILE A 166 7.43 6.70 -2.13
C ILE A 166 8.40 6.37 -0.99
N THR A 167 7.90 5.77 0.07
CA THR A 167 8.70 5.44 1.27
C THR A 167 9.74 4.37 0.98
N ALA A 168 9.41 3.36 0.19
CA ALA A 168 10.33 2.28 -0.17
C ALA A 168 11.35 2.69 -1.24
N ASN A 169 11.04 3.69 -2.07
CA ASN A 169 11.84 4.09 -3.23
C ASN A 169 12.08 5.62 -3.28
N PRO A 170 12.74 6.22 -2.28
CA PRO A 170 12.87 7.68 -2.17
C PRO A 170 13.60 8.33 -3.35
N ASP A 171 14.54 7.60 -3.97
CA ASP A 171 15.36 8.06 -5.10
C ASP A 171 14.81 7.65 -6.48
N ASN A 172 13.65 7.01 -6.54
CA ASN A 172 13.04 6.63 -7.81
C ASN A 172 12.61 7.89 -8.59
N VAL A 173 12.86 7.87 -9.90
CA VAL A 173 12.58 9.00 -10.82
C VAL A 173 11.11 9.44 -10.81
N TYR A 174 10.20 8.55 -10.41
CA TYR A 174 8.76 8.81 -10.36
C TYR A 174 8.25 9.35 -9.04
N THR A 175 9.07 9.31 -7.98
CA THR A 175 8.65 9.66 -6.62
C THR A 175 8.10 11.08 -6.53
N ARG A 176 8.74 12.04 -7.20
CA ARG A 176 8.25 13.43 -7.29
C ARG A 176 6.89 13.54 -7.96
N THR A 177 6.71 12.89 -9.11
CA THR A 177 5.45 12.92 -9.86
C THR A 177 4.33 12.23 -9.09
N LEU A 178 4.66 11.15 -8.37
CA LEU A 178 3.70 10.42 -7.55
C LEU A 178 3.22 11.23 -6.35
N ILE A 179 4.12 11.95 -5.66
CA ILE A 179 3.75 12.91 -4.59
C ILE A 179 2.74 13.93 -5.13
N LYS A 180 3.04 14.55 -6.28
CA LYS A 180 2.12 15.50 -6.92
C LYS A 180 0.75 14.85 -7.21
N ALA A 181 0.74 13.65 -7.80
CA ALA A 181 -0.50 12.94 -8.13
C ALA A 181 -1.32 12.56 -6.86
N MET A 182 -0.67 12.33 -5.72
CA MET A 182 -1.38 12.12 -4.45
C MET A 182 -2.11 13.38 -4.00
N PHE A 183 -1.46 14.55 -4.05
CA PHE A 183 -2.09 15.84 -3.72
C PHE A 183 -3.23 16.18 -4.68
N ASP A 184 -3.03 15.96 -5.98
CA ASP A 184 -4.06 16.19 -7.01
C ASP A 184 -5.30 15.30 -6.81
N ARG A 185 -5.13 14.10 -6.22
CA ARG A 185 -6.25 13.21 -5.89
C ARG A 185 -6.96 13.63 -4.62
N ASP A 186 -6.24 13.69 -3.51
CA ASP A 186 -6.80 13.99 -2.18
C ASP A 186 -5.74 14.66 -1.29
N PRO A 187 -5.78 15.99 -1.16
CA PRO A 187 -4.79 16.71 -0.37
C PRO A 187 -4.87 16.36 1.12
N ASN A 188 -6.03 15.95 1.66
CA ASN A 188 -6.11 15.56 3.07
C ASN A 188 -5.31 14.30 3.36
N ILE A 189 -5.56 13.27 2.55
CA ILE A 189 -4.90 11.98 2.73
C ILE A 189 -3.42 12.12 2.39
N ALA A 190 -3.07 12.88 1.34
CA ALA A 190 -1.68 13.17 1.00
C ALA A 190 -0.95 13.85 2.17
N ILE A 191 -1.53 14.89 2.77
CA ILE A 191 -0.95 15.57 3.95
C ILE A 191 -0.83 14.60 5.12
N LEU A 192 -1.88 13.84 5.44
CA LEU A 192 -1.87 12.93 6.58
C LEU A 192 -0.80 11.84 6.48
N LEU A 193 -0.53 11.35 5.27
CA LEU A 193 0.49 10.33 5.02
C LEU A 193 1.90 10.94 4.95
N LEU A 194 2.05 12.08 4.28
CA LEU A 194 3.37 12.67 3.99
C LEU A 194 3.90 13.55 5.13
N GLN A 195 3.07 14.00 6.07
CA GLN A 195 3.52 14.72 7.26
C GLN A 195 4.50 13.89 8.12
N GLU A 196 4.42 12.57 8.07
CA GLU A 196 5.34 11.67 8.79
C GLU A 196 6.72 11.58 8.14
N LYS A 197 6.89 12.22 6.97
CA LYS A 197 8.05 12.10 6.09
C LYS A 197 8.62 13.45 5.69
N LEU A 198 8.62 14.41 6.63
CA LEU A 198 9.26 15.72 6.41
C LEU A 198 10.80 15.64 6.32
N ASP A 199 11.40 14.50 6.64
CA ASP A 199 12.81 14.17 6.42
C ASP A 199 13.09 13.52 5.05
N HIS A 200 12.06 13.32 4.23
CA HIS A 200 12.17 12.64 2.95
C HIS A 200 13.05 13.41 1.94
N PRO A 201 13.87 12.74 1.09
CA PRO A 201 14.73 13.42 0.11
C PRO A 201 13.97 14.33 -0.86
N GLN A 202 12.71 14.01 -1.14
CA GLN A 202 11.79 14.79 -1.98
C GLN A 202 10.87 15.72 -1.18
N VAL A 203 11.26 16.18 0.03
CA VAL A 203 10.44 17.07 0.87
C VAL A 203 9.99 18.33 0.13
N THR A 204 10.82 18.87 -0.77
CA THR A 204 10.45 20.01 -1.61
C THR A 204 9.21 19.72 -2.46
N SER A 205 9.04 18.49 -2.95
CA SER A 205 7.86 18.08 -3.71
C SER A 205 6.61 17.97 -2.83
N ILE A 206 6.78 17.66 -1.54
CA ILE A 206 5.68 17.66 -0.56
C ILE A 206 5.21 19.10 -0.33
N PHE A 207 6.15 20.02 -0.11
CA PHE A 207 5.85 21.45 0.01
C PHE A 207 5.24 22.01 -1.28
N ASP A 208 5.79 21.70 -2.45
CA ASP A 208 5.19 22.06 -3.74
C ASP A 208 3.72 21.59 -3.81
N GLY A 209 3.44 20.36 -3.36
CA GLY A 209 2.08 19.83 -3.24
C GLY A 209 1.18 20.67 -2.33
N ILE A 210 1.67 21.03 -1.15
CA ILE A 210 0.97 21.90 -0.18
C ILE A 210 0.67 23.27 -0.81
N TYR A 211 1.68 23.96 -1.35
CA TYR A 211 1.53 25.30 -1.95
C TYR A 211 0.62 25.33 -3.18
N ASN A 212 0.42 24.20 -3.85
CA ASN A 212 -0.45 24.09 -5.00
C ASN A 212 -1.93 23.85 -4.65
N ILE A 213 -2.29 23.68 -3.38
CA ILE A 213 -3.68 23.59 -2.92
C ILE A 213 -4.32 24.99 -2.97
N THR A 214 -4.65 25.42 -4.18
CA THR A 214 -5.10 26.80 -4.45
C THR A 214 -6.51 26.89 -4.97
N ASP A 215 -7.06 25.79 -5.50
CA ASP A 215 -8.42 25.75 -6.01
C ASP A 215 -9.45 25.67 -4.88
N GLU A 216 -10.57 26.36 -5.07
CA GLU A 216 -11.62 26.50 -4.06
C GLU A 216 -12.23 25.14 -3.64
N LYS A 217 -12.30 24.18 -4.57
CA LYS A 217 -12.90 22.87 -4.32
C LYS A 217 -12.03 22.04 -3.38
N SER A 218 -10.71 22.04 -3.59
CA SER A 218 -9.76 21.35 -2.72
C SER A 218 -9.68 22.03 -1.35
N LEU A 219 -9.59 23.36 -1.32
CA LEU A 219 -9.58 24.14 -0.06
C LEU A 219 -10.79 23.81 0.83
N LYS A 220 -12.01 23.86 0.28
CA LYS A 220 -13.25 23.57 1.03
C LYS A 220 -13.33 22.15 1.58
N LYS A 221 -12.57 21.22 1.00
CA LYS A 221 -12.52 19.83 1.45
C LYS A 221 -11.44 19.58 2.49
N LEU A 222 -10.55 20.55 2.75
CA LEU A 222 -9.50 20.38 3.73
C LEU A 222 -10.10 20.18 5.13
N THR A 223 -9.62 19.15 5.81
CA THR A 223 -9.96 18.87 7.19
C THR A 223 -9.23 19.85 8.12
N PRO A 224 -9.77 20.14 9.32
CA PRO A 224 -9.08 21.00 10.28
C PRO A 224 -7.65 20.55 10.61
N ASN A 225 -7.37 19.23 10.63
CA ASN A 225 -6.02 18.72 10.88
C ASN A 225 -5.07 19.01 9.73
N ALA A 226 -5.52 18.82 8.49
CA ALA A 226 -4.72 19.16 7.32
C ALA A 226 -4.43 20.66 7.30
N ILE A 227 -5.42 21.51 7.62
CA ILE A 227 -5.22 22.95 7.71
C ILE A 227 -4.20 23.30 8.80
N ILE A 228 -4.34 22.79 10.03
CA ILE A 228 -3.37 23.01 11.12
C ILE A 228 -1.96 22.71 10.64
N PHE A 229 -1.76 21.53 10.07
CA PHE A 229 -0.45 21.13 9.58
C PHE A 229 0.10 22.09 8.52
N ILE A 230 -0.71 22.47 7.52
CA ILE A 230 -0.32 23.46 6.51
C ILE A 230 0.09 24.77 7.16
N LEU A 231 -0.69 25.26 8.14
CA LEU A 231 -0.39 26.53 8.80
C LEU A 231 0.93 26.46 9.59
N GLU A 232 1.23 25.31 10.22
CA GLU A 232 2.47 25.10 10.97
C GLU A 232 3.71 25.07 10.06
N VAL A 233 3.62 24.41 8.90
CA VAL A 233 4.79 24.18 8.03
C VAL A 233 4.91 25.20 6.89
N ALA A 234 3.80 25.82 6.49
CA ALA A 234 3.69 26.78 5.40
C ALA A 234 2.79 27.98 5.78
N PRO A 235 3.15 28.75 6.83
CA PRO A 235 2.35 29.88 7.31
C PRO A 235 2.22 31.04 6.31
N ASP A 236 3.01 31.04 5.25
CA ASP A 236 2.99 32.00 4.14
C ASP A 236 2.20 31.50 2.92
N HIS A 237 1.48 30.37 3.05
CA HIS A 237 0.69 29.80 1.96
C HIS A 237 -0.27 30.83 1.34
N PRO A 238 -0.40 30.91 0.00
CA PRO A 238 -1.15 31.99 -0.68
C PRO A 238 -2.65 32.03 -0.33
N LYS A 239 -3.17 30.94 0.24
CA LYS A 239 -4.58 30.77 0.65
C LYS A 239 -4.79 30.66 2.16
N VAL A 240 -3.83 31.14 2.95
CA VAL A 240 -3.91 31.10 4.42
C VAL A 240 -5.20 31.70 4.94
N LYS A 241 -5.62 32.88 4.45
CA LYS A 241 -6.82 33.55 4.96
C LYS A 241 -8.07 32.69 4.75
N GLU A 242 -8.23 32.15 3.55
CA GLU A 242 -9.32 31.22 3.23
C GLU A 242 -9.25 29.95 4.09
N MET A 243 -8.05 29.42 4.35
CA MET A 243 -7.87 28.26 5.23
C MET A 243 -8.25 28.56 6.69
N LEU A 244 -7.91 29.74 7.23
CA LEU A 244 -8.32 30.16 8.57
C LEU A 244 -9.85 30.25 8.67
N GLU A 245 -10.50 30.84 7.67
CA GLU A 245 -11.96 30.92 7.59
C GLU A 245 -12.61 29.53 7.58
N ILE A 246 -12.13 28.65 6.72
CA ILE A 246 -12.62 27.26 6.62
C ILE A 246 -12.42 26.52 7.95
N MET A 247 -11.26 26.68 8.59
CA MET A 247 -10.95 26.03 9.86
C MET A 247 -11.90 26.50 10.98
N VAL A 248 -12.14 27.82 11.08
CA VAL A 248 -13.04 28.37 12.10
C VAL A 248 -14.49 27.96 11.85
N GLU A 249 -14.96 28.01 10.60
CA GLU A 249 -16.33 27.62 10.27
C GLU A 249 -16.57 26.12 10.46
N SER A 250 -15.61 25.28 10.08
CA SER A 250 -15.74 23.83 10.22
C SER A 250 -15.51 23.35 11.66
N ASN A 251 -14.58 23.96 12.39
CA ASN A 251 -14.23 23.55 13.75
C ASN A 251 -13.51 24.66 14.56
N TYR A 252 -14.30 25.64 15.03
CA TYR A 252 -13.79 26.73 15.87
C TYR A 252 -13.08 26.27 17.15
N VAL A 253 -13.42 25.08 17.68
CA VAL A 253 -12.77 24.53 18.90
C VAL A 253 -11.31 24.18 18.59
N LYS A 254 -11.05 23.48 17.48
CA LYS A 254 -9.67 23.21 17.05
C LYS A 254 -8.92 24.49 16.69
N ALA A 255 -9.59 25.47 16.11
CA ALA A 255 -8.98 26.77 15.83
C ALA A 255 -8.56 27.49 17.12
N TYR A 256 -9.42 27.44 18.12
CA TYR A 256 -9.12 27.96 19.46
C TYR A 256 -7.96 27.20 20.11
N ASP A 257 -7.96 25.87 20.07
CA ASP A 257 -6.89 25.04 20.63
C ASP A 257 -5.55 25.34 19.96
N PHE A 258 -5.53 25.49 18.63
CA PHE A 258 -4.33 25.89 17.89
C PHE A 258 -3.79 27.25 18.36
N ALA A 259 -4.66 28.26 18.46
CA ALA A 259 -4.28 29.60 18.93
C ALA A 259 -3.77 29.61 20.39
N MET A 260 -4.27 28.69 21.22
CA MET A 260 -3.84 28.54 22.61
C MET A 260 -2.53 27.77 22.76
N THR A 261 -2.29 26.76 21.92
CA THR A 261 -1.12 25.90 22.00
C THR A 261 0.11 26.52 21.33
N HIS A 262 -0.09 27.40 20.34
CA HIS A 262 0.98 28.05 19.60
C HIS A 262 0.86 29.59 19.66
N PRO A 263 0.93 30.24 20.83
CA PRO A 263 0.64 31.66 20.97
C PRO A 263 1.56 32.57 20.14
N ASP A 264 2.79 32.14 19.87
CA ASP A 264 3.80 32.88 19.10
C ASP A 264 3.71 32.66 17.57
N HIS A 265 2.76 31.83 17.11
CA HIS A 265 2.60 31.55 15.69
C HIS A 265 2.11 32.79 14.92
N SER A 266 2.71 33.06 13.77
CA SER A 266 2.51 34.31 12.99
C SER A 266 1.06 34.62 12.63
N LEU A 267 0.22 33.57 12.53
CA LEU A 267 -1.18 33.65 12.13
C LEU A 267 -2.18 33.70 13.30
N VAL A 268 -1.72 33.62 14.56
CA VAL A 268 -2.60 33.52 15.73
C VAL A 268 -3.49 34.73 15.89
N GLU A 269 -2.95 35.93 15.72
CA GLU A 269 -3.73 37.17 15.88
C GLU A 269 -4.84 37.29 14.83
N ASP A 270 -4.60 36.82 13.61
CA ASP A 270 -5.64 36.79 12.58
C ASP A 270 -6.66 35.69 12.88
N LEU A 271 -6.22 34.50 13.30
CA LEU A 271 -7.12 33.42 13.70
C LEU A 271 -8.03 33.81 14.87
N LYS A 272 -7.49 34.52 15.88
CA LYS A 272 -8.27 35.09 17.00
C LYS A 272 -9.39 36.00 16.51
N LYS A 273 -9.10 36.88 15.53
CA LYS A 273 -10.14 37.76 14.93
C LYS A 273 -11.25 36.96 14.28
N TYR A 274 -10.92 35.91 13.52
CA TYR A 274 -11.92 35.03 12.91
C TYR A 274 -12.75 34.28 13.97
N ILE A 275 -12.11 33.72 14.99
CA ILE A 275 -12.81 33.03 16.10
C ILE A 275 -13.75 33.97 16.83
N ILE A 276 -13.30 35.16 17.23
CA ILE A 276 -14.12 36.13 17.96
C ILE A 276 -15.28 36.63 17.10
N THR A 277 -15.08 36.82 15.80
CA THR A 277 -16.16 37.18 14.87
C THR A 277 -17.22 36.09 14.82
N ARG A 278 -16.80 34.82 14.78
CA ARG A 278 -17.71 33.66 14.75
C ARG A 278 -18.37 33.34 16.09
N LYS A 279 -17.64 33.58 17.19
CA LYS A 279 -17.95 33.22 18.58
C LYS A 279 -17.48 34.32 19.55
N PRO A 280 -18.21 35.45 19.64
CA PRO A 280 -17.82 36.60 20.46
C PRO A 280 -17.65 36.27 21.94
N GLU A 281 -18.37 35.27 22.44
CA GLU A 281 -18.28 34.80 23.83
C GLU A 281 -16.88 34.33 24.23
N LEU A 282 -16.07 33.85 23.27
CA LEU A 282 -14.70 33.38 23.52
C LEU A 282 -13.70 34.52 23.71
N LYS A 283 -14.07 35.77 23.41
CA LYS A 283 -13.18 36.94 23.57
C LYS A 283 -12.62 37.04 24.99
N THR A 284 -13.48 36.86 25.99
CA THR A 284 -13.06 36.93 27.40
C THR A 284 -12.04 35.87 27.78
N LEU A 285 -12.06 34.71 27.12
CA LEU A 285 -11.10 33.64 27.37
C LEU A 285 -9.71 33.96 26.80
N PHE A 286 -9.65 34.71 25.70
CA PHE A 286 -8.39 35.25 25.16
C PHE A 286 -7.85 36.38 26.03
N ASP A 287 -8.72 37.30 26.48
CA ASP A 287 -8.32 38.48 27.25
C ASP A 287 -7.83 38.10 28.68
N ASN A 288 -8.40 37.05 29.28
CA ASN A 288 -8.07 36.60 30.64
C ASN A 288 -6.77 35.77 30.74
N ARG A 289 -6.05 35.55 29.63
CA ARG A 289 -4.84 34.70 29.58
C ARG A 289 -3.59 35.41 29.04
N GLN A 290 -3.63 36.73 28.85
CA GLN A 290 -2.43 37.56 28.69
C GLN A 290 -1.76 37.80 30.05
#